data_AF-A0A4R0QSF6-F1
#
_entry.id   AF-A0A4R0QSF6-F1
#
_cell.length_a   1.000
_cell.length_b   1.000
_cell.length_c   1.000
_cell.angle_alpha   90.00
_cell.angle_beta   90.00
_cell.angle_gamma   90.00
#
_symmetry.space_group_name_H-M   'P 1'
#
loop_
_entity.id
_entity.type
_entity.pdbx_description
1 polymer ?
#
loop_
_entity_poly.entity_id
_entity_poly.type
_entity_poly.pdbx_seq_one_letter_code
_entity_poly.pdbx_strand_id
1 'polypeptide(L)'
;MQESATSISSILGVLPVLPGESDREYQKSLQSLLLELGATSPLQVYLAEKIHECLWWMHRYAQQKRAAVIAAMATSRRDFFLKDSPSAEHVRTMLLADTIDQKTSRFCSAGGNTLESTRQDAMRRGQEELEQLDRQIALQAKILTGLQKSFEVAVNRRTNAERLQLQNALLRRQLAAAGAQAEEEGEGGR
;
A
#
# COMPACT_ATOMS: atom_id res chain seq x y z
N MET A 1 0.17 13.65 -28.76
CA MET A 1 -0.78 13.46 -27.64
C MET A 1 -0.65 12.02 -27.20
N GLN A 2 -0.11 11.77 -26.02
CA GLN A 2 0.06 10.41 -25.49
C GLN A 2 -1.25 10.04 -24.80
N GLU A 3 -2.00 9.09 -25.37
CA GLU A 3 -3.17 8.52 -24.70
C GLU A 3 -2.69 7.85 -23.41
N SER A 4 -2.98 8.47 -22.26
CA SER A 4 -2.76 7.88 -20.95
C SER A 4 -3.60 6.62 -20.84
N ALA A 5 -2.95 5.47 -20.63
CA ALA A 5 -3.65 4.20 -20.51
C ALA A 5 -4.72 4.30 -19.39
N THR A 6 -5.96 3.93 -19.73
CA THR A 6 -7.08 3.95 -18.80
C THR A 6 -6.91 2.91 -17.70
N SER A 7 -7.13 3.30 -16.44
CA SER A 7 -7.11 2.40 -15.29
C SER A 7 -8.17 1.30 -15.42
N ILE A 8 -7.84 0.10 -14.96
CA ILE A 8 -8.72 -1.06 -15.13
C ILE A 8 -9.95 -0.96 -14.22
N SER A 9 -9.84 -0.36 -13.03
CA SER A 9 -10.99 0.01 -12.19
C SER A 9 -12.00 0.91 -12.91
N SER A 10 -11.56 1.84 -13.75
CA SER A 10 -12.46 2.70 -14.53
C SER A 10 -13.22 1.93 -15.61
N ILE A 11 -12.61 0.87 -16.15
CA ILE A 11 -13.24 -0.02 -17.14
C ILE A 11 -14.23 -0.96 -16.46
N LEU A 12 -13.88 -1.50 -15.30
CA LEU A 12 -14.70 -2.47 -14.56
C LEU A 12 -15.79 -1.81 -13.71
N GLY A 13 -15.69 -0.52 -13.42
CA GLY A 13 -16.64 0.22 -12.58
C GLY A 13 -16.64 -0.19 -11.11
N VAL A 14 -15.63 -0.95 -10.66
CA VAL A 14 -15.51 -1.44 -9.29
C VAL A 14 -14.35 -0.71 -8.61
N LEU A 15 -14.69 0.13 -7.63
CA LEU A 15 -13.72 0.74 -6.72
C LEU A 15 -13.61 -0.11 -5.44
N PRO A 16 -12.40 -0.35 -4.91
CA PRO A 16 -12.18 -1.14 -3.69
C PRO A 16 -12.45 -0.33 -2.40
N VAL A 17 -13.46 0.53 -2.46
CA VAL A 17 -13.87 1.46 -1.41
C VAL A 17 -15.02 0.82 -0.63
N LEU A 18 -14.96 0.88 0.71
CA LEU A 18 -16.03 0.38 1.57
C LEU A 18 -17.11 1.45 1.83
N PRO A 19 -18.34 1.06 2.22
CA PRO A 19 -19.38 2.02 2.58
C PRO A 19 -18.90 3.01 3.65
N GLY A 20 -18.97 4.30 3.36
CA GLY A 20 -18.54 5.38 4.26
C GLY A 20 -17.14 5.96 3.99
N GLU A 21 -16.35 5.31 3.13
CA GLU A 21 -15.13 5.90 2.58
C GLU A 21 -15.45 6.77 1.34
N SER A 22 -14.60 7.75 1.04
CA SER A 22 -14.86 8.64 -0.11
C SER A 22 -14.17 8.14 -1.38
N ASP A 23 -14.97 7.88 -2.42
CA ASP A 23 -14.47 7.48 -3.74
C ASP A 23 -13.52 8.54 -4.34
N ARG A 24 -13.80 9.81 -4.03
CA ARG A 24 -13.02 10.95 -4.53
C ARG A 24 -11.61 10.98 -3.95
N GLU A 25 -11.43 10.69 -2.67
CA GLU A 25 -10.10 10.63 -2.07
C GLU A 25 -9.30 9.47 -2.67
N TYR A 26 -9.93 8.29 -2.80
CA TYR A 26 -9.30 7.13 -3.42
C TYR A 26 -8.83 7.42 -4.85
N GLN A 27 -9.68 8.03 -5.67
CA GLN A 27 -9.32 8.38 -7.06
C GLN A 27 -8.21 9.43 -7.10
N LYS A 28 -8.27 10.45 -6.23
CA LYS A 28 -7.26 11.49 -6.17
C LYS A 28 -5.90 10.93 -5.74
N SER A 29 -5.86 10.07 -4.73
CA SER A 29 -4.62 9.43 -4.28
C SER A 29 -4.06 8.48 -5.33
N LEU A 30 -4.91 7.73 -6.02
CA LEU A 30 -4.50 6.88 -7.14
C LEU A 30 -3.87 7.71 -8.28
N GLN A 31 -4.51 8.83 -8.66
CA GLN A 31 -3.98 9.72 -9.69
C GLN A 31 -2.64 10.34 -9.28
N SER A 32 -2.49 10.77 -8.02
CA SER A 32 -1.21 11.26 -7.49
C SER A 32 -0.13 10.20 -7.62
N LEU A 33 -0.43 8.96 -7.21
CA LEU A 33 0.51 7.85 -7.25
C LEU A 33 0.91 7.47 -8.68
N LEU A 34 -0.02 7.51 -9.63
CA LEU A 34 0.27 7.28 -11.05
C LEU A 34 1.23 8.34 -11.62
N LEU A 35 1.04 9.61 -11.24
CA LEU A 35 1.93 10.70 -11.61
C LEU A 35 3.32 10.55 -10.99
N GLU A 36 3.40 10.21 -9.70
CA GLU A 36 4.65 9.99 -8.98
C GLU A 36 5.46 8.82 -9.56
N LEU A 37 4.80 7.72 -9.92
CA LEU A 37 5.43 6.56 -10.54
C LEU A 37 5.75 6.74 -12.04
N GLY A 38 5.25 7.81 -12.67
CA GLY A 38 5.42 8.05 -14.10
C GLY A 38 4.85 6.92 -14.97
N ALA A 39 3.76 6.28 -14.52
CA ALA A 39 3.20 5.13 -15.18
C ALA A 39 2.57 5.52 -16.53
N THR A 40 3.19 5.07 -17.64
CA THR A 40 2.76 5.40 -19.01
C THR A 40 2.23 4.19 -19.76
N SER A 41 2.76 3.00 -19.48
CA SER A 41 2.31 1.74 -20.08
C SER A 41 1.07 1.18 -19.36
N PRO A 42 0.13 0.51 -20.07
CA PRO A 42 -1.01 -0.17 -19.45
C PRO A 42 -0.61 -1.12 -18.32
N LEU A 43 0.52 -1.83 -18.46
CA LEU A 43 1.04 -2.72 -17.41
C LEU A 43 1.53 -1.94 -16.18
N GLN A 44 2.16 -0.79 -16.39
CA GLN A 44 2.61 0.08 -15.29
C GLN A 44 1.43 0.68 -14.54
N VAL A 45 0.40 1.13 -15.27
CA VAL A 45 -0.83 1.65 -14.67
C VAL A 45 -1.51 0.58 -13.82
N TYR A 46 -1.62 -0.65 -14.33
CA TYR A 46 -2.16 -1.77 -13.56
C TYR A 46 -1.37 -2.05 -12.29
N LEU A 47 -0.04 -2.11 -12.39
CA LEU A 47 0.82 -2.38 -11.23
C LEU A 47 0.74 -1.26 -10.19
N ALA A 48 0.72 0.00 -10.62
CA ALA A 48 0.52 1.15 -9.76
C ALA A 48 -0.84 1.12 -9.05
N GLU A 49 -1.89 0.72 -9.76
CA GLU A 49 -3.23 0.52 -9.18
C GLU A 49 -3.21 -0.58 -8.10
N LYS A 50 -2.55 -1.71 -8.33
CA LYS A 50 -2.40 -2.76 -7.31
C LYS A 50 -1.54 -2.34 -6.13
N ILE A 51 -0.50 -1.55 -6.36
CA ILE A 51 0.28 -0.92 -5.28
C ILE A 51 -0.62 -0.02 -4.43
N HIS A 52 -1.43 0.82 -5.07
CA HIS A 52 -2.37 1.70 -4.38
C HIS A 52 -3.41 0.91 -3.57
N GLU A 53 -3.98 -0.15 -4.13
CA GLU A 53 -4.90 -1.05 -3.41
C GLU A 53 -4.26 -1.62 -2.14
N CYS A 54 -3.03 -2.13 -2.23
CA CYS A 54 -2.31 -2.65 -1.05
C CYS A 54 -2.11 -1.57 0.02
N LEU A 55 -1.70 -0.36 -0.38
CA LEU A 55 -1.53 0.78 0.53
C LEU A 55 -2.85 1.16 1.20
N TRP A 56 -3.95 1.18 0.45
CA TRP A 56 -5.28 1.48 0.96
C TRP A 56 -5.74 0.44 1.98
N TRP A 57 -5.56 -0.85 1.68
CA TRP A 57 -5.87 -1.93 2.62
C TRP A 57 -5.02 -1.85 3.90
N MET A 58 -3.72 -1.56 3.80
CA MET A 58 -2.88 -1.37 4.98
C MET A 58 -3.35 -0.20 5.84
N HIS A 59 -3.70 0.93 5.21
CA HIS A 59 -4.24 2.08 5.92
C HIS A 59 -5.54 1.73 6.66
N ARG A 60 -6.44 1.01 6.00
CA ARG A 60 -7.69 0.52 6.57
C ARG A 60 -7.47 -0.41 7.77
N TYR A 61 -6.58 -1.39 7.66
CA TYR A 61 -6.27 -2.29 8.77
C TYR A 61 -5.61 -1.54 9.94
N ALA A 62 -4.78 -0.54 9.67
CA ALA A 62 -4.21 0.32 10.71
C ALA A 62 -5.28 1.16 11.43
N GLN A 63 -6.24 1.72 10.69
CA GLN A 63 -7.38 2.42 11.27
C GLN A 63 -8.26 1.49 12.10
N GLN A 64 -8.56 0.28 11.60
CA GLN A 64 -9.32 -0.73 12.31
C GLN A 64 -8.62 -1.14 13.61
N LYS A 65 -7.30 -1.34 13.57
CA LYS A 65 -6.48 -1.65 14.75
C LYS A 65 -6.61 -0.54 15.80
N ARG A 66 -6.50 0.73 15.39
CA ARG A 66 -6.70 1.89 16.28
C ARG A 66 -8.12 1.90 16.87
N ALA A 67 -9.14 1.67 16.05
CA ALA A 67 -10.53 1.66 16.49
C ALA A 67 -10.82 0.52 17.48
N ALA A 68 -10.28 -0.68 17.25
CA ALA A 68 -10.41 -1.82 18.15
C ALA A 68 -9.80 -1.55 19.53
N VAL A 69 -8.58 -0.98 19.57
CA VAL A 69 -7.96 -0.56 20.84
C VAL A 69 -8.80 0.47 21.56
N ILE A 70 -9.30 1.50 20.87
CA ILE A 70 -10.12 2.56 21.48
C ILE A 70 -11.45 2.00 22.00
N ALA A 71 -12.10 1.10 21.27
CA ALA A 71 -13.32 0.44 21.71
C ALA A 71 -13.08 -0.43 22.97
N ALA A 72 -11.97 -1.17 23.00
CA ALA A 72 -11.56 -1.94 24.17
C ALA A 72 -11.18 -1.03 25.37
N MET A 73 -10.58 0.14 25.13
CA MET A 73 -10.31 1.13 26.18
C MET A 73 -11.61 1.68 26.78
N ALA A 74 -12.59 2.03 25.95
CA ALA A 74 -13.88 2.55 26.39
C ALA A 74 -14.67 1.53 27.23
N THR A 75 -14.45 0.23 27.00
CA THR A 75 -15.09 -0.88 27.73
C THR A 75 -14.22 -1.47 28.84
N SER A 76 -13.00 -0.95 29.06
CA SER A 76 -12.03 -1.53 29.99
C SER A 76 -12.47 -1.46 31.47
N ARG A 77 -13.45 -0.60 31.81
CA ARG A 77 -14.02 -0.53 33.17
C ARG A 77 -14.71 -1.84 33.55
N ARG A 78 -14.16 -2.50 34.57
CA ARG A 78 -14.62 -3.75 35.19
C ARG A 78 -15.94 -3.66 35.96
N ASP A 79 -16.69 -2.57 35.82
CA ASP A 79 -17.92 -2.42 36.58
C ASP A 79 -19.07 -3.06 35.82
N PHE A 80 -19.42 -4.26 36.25
CA PHE A 80 -20.59 -5.07 35.89
C PHE A 80 -21.95 -4.32 35.92
N PHE A 81 -21.96 -3.02 36.25
CA PHE A 81 -23.15 -2.19 36.46
C PHE A 81 -23.25 -0.92 35.57
N LEU A 82 -22.26 -0.65 34.70
CA LEU A 82 -22.25 0.56 33.84
C LEU A 82 -22.24 0.21 32.35
N LYS A 83 -23.02 -0.81 31.96
CA LYS A 83 -23.08 -1.30 30.57
C LYS A 83 -23.55 -0.23 29.56
N ASP A 84 -24.28 0.79 30.02
CA ASP A 84 -24.80 1.90 29.21
C ASP A 84 -24.52 3.27 29.86
N SER A 85 -23.26 3.61 30.13
CA SER A 85 -22.95 5.00 30.49
C SER A 85 -22.74 5.83 29.23
N PRO A 86 -23.46 6.95 29.02
CA PRO A 86 -23.21 7.90 27.91
C PRO A 86 -21.77 8.44 27.92
N SER A 87 -21.02 8.22 29.01
CA SER A 87 -19.60 8.50 29.11
C SER A 87 -18.73 7.59 28.22
N ALA A 88 -19.11 6.35 27.93
CA ALA A 88 -18.27 5.43 27.16
C ALA A 88 -18.23 5.77 25.67
N GLU A 89 -19.39 6.11 25.08
CA GLU A 89 -19.48 6.60 23.70
C GLU A 89 -18.78 7.95 23.53
N HIS A 90 -18.93 8.83 24.52
CA HIS A 90 -18.21 10.11 24.55
C HIS A 90 -16.69 9.91 24.62
N VAL A 91 -16.21 8.98 25.45
CA VAL A 91 -14.77 8.62 25.51
C VAL A 91 -14.31 8.04 24.18
N ARG A 92 -15.10 7.16 23.54
CA ARG A 92 -14.77 6.58 22.23
C ARG A 92 -14.65 7.64 21.14
N THR A 93 -15.62 8.54 21.04
CA THR A 93 -15.61 9.63 20.05
C THR A 93 -14.45 10.58 20.26
N MET A 94 -14.18 10.97 21.51
CA MET A 94 -13.05 11.85 21.84
C MET A 94 -11.69 11.21 21.60
N LEU A 95 -11.51 9.91 21.92
CA LEU A 95 -10.27 9.18 21.65
C LEU A 95 -10.05 8.91 20.14
N LEU A 96 -11.12 8.74 19.36
CA LEU A 96 -11.04 8.67 17.90
C LEU A 96 -10.61 10.01 17.30
N ALA A 97 -11.07 11.13 17.86
CA ALA A 97 -10.69 12.49 17.49
C ALA A 97 -9.29 12.91 18.01
N ASP A 98 -8.59 12.03 18.74
CA ASP A 98 -7.29 12.28 19.39
C ASP A 98 -7.29 13.46 20.38
N THR A 99 -8.47 13.82 20.90
CA THR A 99 -8.67 14.89 21.85
C THR A 99 -8.87 14.33 23.26
N ILE A 100 -8.09 14.80 24.23
CA ILE A 100 -8.24 14.41 25.64
C ILE A 100 -9.04 15.49 26.37
N ASP A 101 -10.34 15.25 26.55
CA ASP A 101 -11.19 16.13 27.34
C ASP A 101 -11.04 15.87 28.86
N GLN A 102 -11.49 16.83 29.68
CA GLN A 102 -11.52 16.68 31.13
C GLN A 102 -12.40 15.50 31.56
N LYS A 103 -13.42 15.14 30.75
CA LYS A 103 -14.25 13.96 30.98
C LYS A 103 -13.53 12.64 30.72
N THR A 104 -12.67 12.57 29.69
CA THR A 104 -11.93 11.34 29.37
C THR A 104 -10.78 11.11 30.36
N SER A 105 -10.10 12.16 30.78
CA SER A 105 -9.08 12.07 31.84
C SER A 105 -9.70 11.65 33.19
N ARG A 106 -10.88 12.19 33.54
CA ARG A 106 -11.65 11.75 34.71
C ARG A 106 -12.11 10.29 34.61
N PHE A 107 -12.51 9.84 33.41
CA PHE A 107 -12.88 8.44 33.18
C PHE A 107 -11.70 7.49 33.44
N CYS A 108 -10.49 7.86 32.99
CA CYS A 108 -9.27 7.11 33.27
C CYS A 108 -8.91 7.14 34.77
N SER A 109 -8.88 8.33 35.38
CA SER A 109 -8.47 8.51 36.78
C SER A 109 -9.45 7.87 37.77
N ALA A 110 -10.75 7.84 37.46
CA ALA A 110 -11.77 7.20 38.30
C ALA A 110 -11.59 5.68 38.41
N GLY A 111 -10.83 5.05 37.50
CA GLY A 111 -10.44 3.64 37.57
C GLY A 111 -9.07 3.39 38.20
N GLY A 112 -8.39 4.43 38.73
CA GLY A 112 -7.02 4.32 39.24
C GLY A 112 -5.96 4.07 38.16
N ASN A 113 -6.33 4.14 36.88
CA ASN A 113 -5.46 3.82 35.75
C ASN A 113 -5.07 5.10 34.99
N THR A 114 -3.83 5.14 34.50
CA THR A 114 -3.43 6.11 33.48
C THR A 114 -3.98 5.72 32.12
N LEU A 115 -4.07 6.67 31.18
CA LEU A 115 -4.47 6.39 29.79
C LEU A 115 -3.64 5.25 29.20
N GLU A 116 -2.32 5.25 29.47
CA GLU A 116 -1.41 4.22 28.99
C GLU A 116 -1.69 2.85 29.60
N SER A 117 -1.97 2.77 30.91
CA SER A 117 -2.36 1.51 31.55
C SER A 117 -3.68 0.98 30.98
N THR A 118 -4.66 1.85 30.73
CA THR A 118 -5.92 1.43 30.08
C THR A 118 -5.72 0.96 28.64
N ARG A 119 -4.78 1.56 27.92
CA ARG A 119 -4.39 1.16 26.56
C ARG A 119 -3.69 -0.20 26.56
N GLN A 120 -2.77 -0.44 27.49
CA GLN A 120 -2.08 -1.72 27.64
C GLN A 120 -3.07 -2.85 27.98
N ASP A 121 -4.00 -2.60 28.91
CA ASP A 121 -5.02 -3.59 29.23
C ASP A 121 -5.96 -3.85 28.04
N ALA A 122 -6.37 -2.80 27.31
CA ALA A 122 -7.16 -2.94 26.09
C ALA A 122 -6.44 -3.77 25.01
N MET A 123 -5.14 -3.52 24.79
CA MET A 123 -4.32 -4.30 23.87
C MET A 123 -4.20 -5.77 24.29
N ARG A 124 -4.02 -6.03 25.59
CA ARG A 124 -3.98 -7.39 26.13
C ARG A 124 -5.30 -8.13 25.91
N ARG A 125 -6.45 -7.47 26.13
CA ARG A 125 -7.78 -8.06 25.94
C ARG A 125 -8.09 -8.33 24.46
N GLY A 126 -7.68 -7.43 23.58
CA GLY A 126 -7.88 -7.53 22.13
C GLY A 126 -6.74 -8.22 21.37
N GLN A 127 -5.81 -8.88 22.07
CA GLN A 127 -4.55 -9.34 21.49
C GLN A 127 -4.75 -10.18 20.22
N GLU A 128 -5.66 -11.15 20.24
CA GLU A 128 -5.91 -12.03 19.09
C GLU A 128 -6.38 -11.26 17.84
N GLU A 129 -7.30 -10.31 18.00
CA GLU A 129 -7.80 -9.47 16.91
C GLU A 129 -6.69 -8.55 16.37
N LEU A 130 -5.89 -7.95 17.27
CA LEU A 130 -4.77 -7.09 16.88
C LEU A 130 -3.68 -7.87 16.14
N GLU A 131 -3.36 -9.08 16.58
CA GLU A 131 -2.43 -9.99 15.90
C GLU A 131 -2.95 -10.43 14.53
N GLN A 132 -4.25 -10.63 14.38
CA GLN A 132 -4.85 -10.93 13.08
C GLN A 132 -4.73 -9.74 12.11
N LEU A 133 -5.02 -8.53 12.57
CA LEU A 133 -4.85 -7.31 11.78
C LEU A 133 -3.39 -7.07 11.40
N ASP A 134 -2.45 -7.30 12.33
CA ASP A 134 -1.01 -7.18 12.04
C ASP A 134 -0.54 -8.21 11.02
N ARG A 135 -1.06 -9.45 11.07
CA ARG A 135 -0.80 -10.46 10.03
C ARG A 135 -1.31 -10.01 8.66
N GLN A 136 -2.49 -9.38 8.60
CA GLN A 136 -3.03 -8.84 7.35
C GLN A 136 -2.18 -7.68 6.80
N ILE A 137 -1.73 -6.77 7.67
CA ILE A 137 -0.82 -5.68 7.28
C ILE A 137 0.51 -6.26 6.75
N ALA A 138 1.10 -7.23 7.45
CA ALA A 138 2.33 -7.88 7.02
C ALA A 138 2.18 -8.59 5.66
N LEU A 139 1.04 -9.25 5.43
CA LEU A 139 0.74 -9.85 4.13
C LEU A 139 0.66 -8.81 3.02
N GLN A 140 -0.03 -7.69 3.25
CA GLN A 140 -0.11 -6.59 2.29
C GLN A 140 1.26 -5.97 2.01
N ALA A 141 2.10 -5.78 3.03
CA ALA A 141 3.46 -5.27 2.87
C ALA A 141 4.33 -6.23 2.02
N LYS A 142 4.16 -7.54 2.20
CA LYS A 142 4.84 -8.56 1.37
C LYS A 142 4.39 -8.49 -0.09
N ILE A 143 3.08 -8.38 -0.34
CA ILE A 143 2.53 -8.23 -1.69
C ILE A 143 3.05 -6.93 -2.32
N LEU A 144 3.03 -5.82 -1.58
CA LEU A 144 3.55 -4.53 -2.02
C LEU A 144 5.00 -4.64 -2.49
N THR A 145 5.86 -5.32 -1.72
CA THR A 145 7.27 -5.52 -2.09
C THR A 145 7.40 -6.30 -3.40
N GLY A 146 6.55 -7.30 -3.61
CA GLY A 146 6.49 -8.06 -4.87
C GLY A 146 6.05 -7.19 -6.05
N LEU A 147 5.06 -6.33 -5.85
CA LEU A 147 4.55 -5.40 -6.86
C LEU A 147 5.56 -4.30 -7.21
N GLN A 148 6.30 -3.78 -6.23
CA GLN A 148 7.37 -2.80 -6.48
C GLN A 148 8.47 -3.41 -7.36
N LYS A 149 8.91 -4.64 -7.04
CA LYS A 149 9.89 -5.37 -7.86
C LYS A 149 9.39 -5.61 -9.29
N SER A 150 8.13 -6.00 -9.45
CA SER A 150 7.57 -6.22 -10.79
C SER A 150 7.41 -4.92 -11.57
N PHE A 151 7.10 -3.80 -10.88
CA PHE A 151 7.05 -2.47 -11.46
C PHE A 151 8.43 -2.02 -11.96
N GLU A 152 9.48 -2.15 -11.14
CA GLU A 152 10.85 -1.84 -11.54
C GLU A 152 11.30 -2.64 -12.76
N VAL A 153 10.98 -3.94 -12.81
CA VAL A 153 11.26 -4.78 -13.98
C VAL A 153 10.49 -4.25 -15.20
N ALA A 154 9.22 -3.88 -15.06
CA ALA A 154 8.42 -3.36 -16.16
C ALA A 154 8.98 -2.04 -16.71
N VAL A 155 9.49 -1.15 -15.85
CA VAL A 155 10.18 0.08 -16.26
C VAL A 155 11.49 -0.26 -16.99
N ASN A 156 12.29 -1.18 -16.45
CA ASN A 156 13.59 -1.55 -17.01
C ASN A 156 13.51 -2.36 -18.31
N ARG A 157 12.35 -2.96 -18.63
CA ARG A 157 12.16 -3.75 -19.86
C ARG A 157 12.50 -2.97 -21.12
N ARG A 158 12.10 -1.69 -21.20
CA ARG A 158 12.39 -0.86 -22.38
C ARG A 158 13.89 -0.66 -22.56
N THR A 159 14.57 -0.22 -21.51
CA THR A 159 16.03 -0.01 -21.50
C THR A 159 16.79 -1.30 -21.83
N ASN A 160 16.31 -2.45 -21.32
CA ASN A 160 16.91 -3.75 -21.63
C ASN A 160 16.69 -4.16 -23.09
N ALA A 161 15.52 -3.88 -23.66
CA ALA A 161 15.25 -4.15 -25.08
C ALA A 161 16.15 -3.30 -26.00
N GLU A 162 16.29 -2.00 -25.70
CA GLU A 162 17.19 -1.10 -26.42
C GLU A 162 18.65 -1.58 -26.33
N ARG A 163 19.11 -1.97 -25.13
CA ARG A 163 20.44 -2.56 -24.93
C ARG A 163 20.65 -3.81 -25.78
N LEU A 164 19.69 -4.75 -25.78
CA LEU A 164 19.77 -5.97 -26.57
C LEU A 164 19.78 -5.68 -28.08
N GLN A 165 19.01 -4.70 -28.54
CA GLN A 165 19.03 -4.28 -29.94
C GLN A 165 20.40 -3.71 -30.35
N LEU A 166 20.99 -2.85 -29.50
CA LEU A 166 22.32 -2.29 -29.74
C LEU A 166 23.40 -3.39 -29.76
N GLN A 167 23.32 -4.36 -28.86
CA GLN A 167 24.22 -5.51 -28.84
C GLN A 167 24.09 -6.36 -30.12
N ASN A 168 22.87 -6.64 -30.56
CA ASN A 168 22.65 -7.37 -31.81
C ASN A 168 23.18 -6.62 -33.03
N ALA A 169 23.03 -5.28 -33.07
CA ALA A 169 23.58 -4.46 -34.15
C ALA A 169 25.12 -4.50 -34.19
N LEU A 170 25.76 -4.43 -33.01
CA LEU A 170 27.22 -4.56 -32.90
C LEU A 170 27.71 -5.93 -33.36
N LEU A 171 27.05 -7.02 -32.93
CA LEU A 171 27.40 -8.38 -33.34
C LEU A 171 27.27 -8.57 -34.86
N ARG A 172 26.20 -8.04 -35.48
CA ARG A 172 26.04 -8.09 -36.94
C ARG A 172 27.16 -7.35 -37.67
N ARG A 173 27.58 -6.19 -37.16
CA ARG A 173 28.69 -5.43 -37.73
C ARG A 173 30.02 -6.18 -37.59
N GLN A 174 30.26 -6.81 -36.44
CA GLN A 174 31.44 -7.65 -36.22
C GLN A 174 31.47 -8.86 -37.14
N LEU A 175 30.33 -9.53 -37.34
CA LEU A 175 30.22 -10.65 -38.29
C LEU A 175 30.49 -10.19 -39.73
N ALA A 176 29.94 -9.04 -40.14
CA ALA A 176 30.21 -8.49 -41.47
C ALA A 176 31.69 -8.13 -41.67
N ALA A 177 32.34 -7.53 -40.66
CA ALA A 177 33.76 -7.22 -40.70
C ALA A 177 34.64 -8.48 -40.75
N ALA A 178 34.32 -9.51 -39.96
CA ALA A 178 35.03 -10.79 -40.00
C ALA A 178 34.85 -11.52 -41.33
N GLY A 179 33.65 -11.44 -41.93
CA GLY A 179 33.38 -11.97 -43.28
C GLY A 179 34.22 -11.29 -44.36
N ALA A 180 34.31 -9.95 -44.33
CA ALA A 180 35.14 -9.20 -45.28
C ALA A 180 36.64 -9.51 -45.13
N GLN A 181 37.13 -9.68 -43.90
CA GLN A 181 38.52 -10.07 -43.65
C GLN A 181 38.84 -11.48 -44.19
N ALA A 182 37.90 -12.42 -44.08
CA ALA A 182 38.07 -13.78 -44.61
C ALA A 182 38.06 -13.82 -46.15
N GLU A 183 37.35 -12.91 -46.81
CA GLU A 183 37.37 -12.79 -48.29
C GLU A 183 38.69 -12.17 -48.78
N GLU A 184 39.22 -11.15 -48.11
CA GLU A 184 40.51 -10.53 -48.46
C GLU A 184 41.71 -11.51 -48.28
N GLU A 185 41.70 -12.35 -47.24
CA GLU A 185 42.71 -13.38 -47.03
C GLU A 185 42.63 -14.54 -48.05
N GLY A 186 41.45 -14.78 -48.64
CA GLY A 186 41.22 -15.81 -49.66
C GLY A 186 41.63 -15.39 -51.08
N GLU A 187 41.56 -14.10 -51.42
CA GLU A 187 41.97 -13.58 -52.73
C GLU A 187 43.48 -13.28 -52.82
N GLY A 188 44.16 -13.00 -51.71
CA GLY A 188 45.62 -12.78 -51.68
C GLY A 188 46.48 -14.05 -51.76
N GLY A 189 45.88 -15.23 -51.79
CA GLY A 189 46.55 -16.54 -51.76
C GLY A 189 46.57 -17.32 -53.09
N ARG A 190 46.27 -16.69 -54.23
CA ARG A 190 46.33 -17.30 -55.56
C ARG A 190 47.46 -16.76 -56.43
#